data_AF-A0A165Z3K6-F1
#
_entry.id   AF-A0A165Z3K6-F1
#
_cell.length_a   1.000
_cell.length_b   1.000
_cell.length_c   1.000
_cell.angle_alpha   90.00
_cell.angle_beta   90.00
_cell.angle_gamma   90.00
#
_symmetry.space_group_name_H-M   'P 1'
#
loop_
_entity.id
_entity.type
_entity.pdbx_description
1 polymer ?
#
loop_
_entity_poly.entity_id
_entity_poly.type
_entity_poly.pdbx_seq_one_letter_code
_entity_poly.pdbx_strand_id
1 'polypeptide(L)'
;MITQTQEVANKRAIQYTVNSIYNLVFENSDVIDFRIEFSTKHKYFGVFHFEGNRTKELHLIVLLDSESALKELLEVEDTLIERIAEFKDQKGEAA
;
A
#
# COMPACT_ATOMS: atom_id res chain seq x y z
N MET A 1 -10.28 -1.80 -26.43
CA MET A 1 -8.95 -1.53 -27.02
C MET A 1 -8.28 -0.50 -26.12
N ILE A 2 -7.24 -0.86 -25.38
CA ILE A 2 -6.53 0.08 -24.48
C ILE A 2 -5.71 1.01 -25.39
N THR A 3 -5.90 2.32 -25.24
CA THR A 3 -5.10 3.30 -25.99
C THR A 3 -3.74 3.46 -25.32
N GLN A 4 -2.69 3.73 -26.09
CA GLN A 4 -1.34 3.97 -25.56
C GLN A 4 -1.32 5.06 -24.47
N THR A 5 -2.23 6.04 -24.56
CA THR A 5 -2.44 7.07 -23.54
C THR A 5 -2.95 6.50 -22.22
N GLN A 6 -3.91 5.56 -22.27
CA GLN A 6 -4.45 4.92 -21.07
C GLN A 6 -3.41 4.06 -20.35
N GLU A 7 -2.57 3.34 -21.10
CA GLU A 7 -1.49 2.54 -20.53
C GLU A 7 -0.45 3.42 -19.81
N VAL A 8 -0.06 4.54 -20.42
CA VAL A 8 0.84 5.52 -19.80
C VAL A 8 0.20 6.16 -18.56
N ALA A 9 -1.09 6.48 -18.61
CA ALA A 9 -1.82 7.03 -17.46
C ALA A 9 -1.87 6.03 -16.29
N ASN A 10 -2.21 4.77 -16.55
CA ASN A 10 -2.26 3.71 -15.55
C ASN A 10 -0.89 3.50 -14.90
N LYS A 11 0.18 3.46 -15.70
CA LYS A 11 1.55 3.32 -15.18
C LYS A 11 1.94 4.46 -14.24
N ARG A 12 1.59 5.70 -14.58
CA ARG A 12 1.84 6.87 -13.73
C ARG A 12 1.03 6.83 -12.45
N ALA A 13 -0.25 6.47 -12.55
CA ALA A 13 -1.13 6.34 -11.39
C ALA A 13 -0.62 5.24 -10.43
N ILE A 14 -0.27 4.06 -10.94
CA ILE A 14 0.32 2.96 -10.17
C ILE A 14 1.57 3.44 -9.41
N GLN A 15 2.51 4.11 -10.10
CA GLN A 15 3.72 4.61 -9.45
C GLN A 15 3.44 5.66 -8.38
N TYR A 16 2.47 6.54 -8.61
CA TYR A 16 2.04 7.54 -7.64
C TYR A 16 1.44 6.87 -6.40
N THR A 17 0.50 5.94 -6.58
CA THR A 17 -0.13 5.21 -5.47
C THR A 17 0.88 4.39 -4.67
N VAL A 18 1.82 3.72 -5.33
CA VAL A 18 2.93 3.01 -4.65
C VAL A 18 3.74 3.97 -3.76
N ASN A 19 4.08 5.17 -4.25
CA ASN A 19 4.80 6.16 -3.46
C ASN A 19 3.95 6.70 -2.31
N SER A 20 2.64 6.89 -2.53
CA SER A 20 1.71 7.36 -1.52
C SER A 20 1.61 6.35 -0.35
N ILE A 21 1.45 5.07 -0.66
CA ILE A 21 1.47 3.99 0.34
C ILE A 21 2.81 3.96 1.08
N TYR A 22 3.93 4.16 0.37
CA TYR A 22 5.25 4.21 1.00
C TYR A 22 5.36 5.34 2.01
N ASN A 23 4.91 6.55 1.65
CA ASN A 23 4.92 7.69 2.55
C ASN A 23 3.99 7.45 3.75
N LEU A 24 2.79 6.92 3.51
CA LEU A 24 1.82 6.60 4.56
C LEU A 24 2.42 5.62 5.59
N VAL A 25 3.06 4.55 5.15
CA VAL A 25 3.74 3.60 6.05
C VAL A 25 4.91 4.27 6.77
N PHE A 26 5.76 5.02 6.06
CA PHE A 26 6.93 5.65 6.63
C PHE A 26 6.58 6.67 7.73
N GLU A 27 5.60 7.53 7.46
CA GLU A 27 5.13 8.58 8.38
C GLU A 27 4.45 8.03 9.64
N ASN A 28 4.05 6.75 9.65
CA ASN A 28 3.34 6.12 10.76
C ASN A 28 4.12 4.92 11.35
N SER A 29 5.41 4.80 11.03
CA SER A 29 6.29 3.70 11.47
C SER A 29 6.53 3.65 12.99
N ASP A 30 6.26 4.74 13.70
CA ASP A 30 6.28 4.84 15.16
C ASP A 30 4.98 4.31 15.82
N VAL A 31 3.91 4.22 15.04
CA VAL A 31 2.61 3.71 15.49
C VAL A 31 2.41 2.26 15.08
N ILE A 32 2.85 1.88 13.87
CA ILE A 32 2.58 0.56 13.30
C ILE A 32 3.85 -0.01 12.66
N ASP A 33 4.09 -1.29 12.92
CA ASP A 33 5.18 -2.04 12.29
C ASP A 33 4.75 -2.57 10.93
N PHE A 34 4.91 -1.73 9.90
CA PHE A 34 4.69 -2.11 8.51
C PHE A 34 6.02 -2.25 7.76
N ARG A 35 6.10 -3.25 6.88
CA ARG A 35 7.17 -3.40 5.91
C ARG A 35 6.60 -3.38 4.50
N ILE A 36 7.26 -2.65 3.62
CA ILE A 36 6.96 -2.65 2.19
C ILE A 36 8.00 -3.49 1.45
N GLU A 37 7.52 -4.31 0.53
CA GLU A 37 8.36 -4.96 -0.47
C GLU A 37 7.88 -4.60 -1.86
N PHE A 38 8.79 -4.11 -2.70
CA PHE A 38 8.48 -3.74 -4.07
C PHE A 38 9.50 -4.35 -5.01
N SER A 39 9.02 -5.02 -6.07
CA SER A 39 9.87 -5.52 -7.13
C SER A 39 9.35 -5.14 -8.49
N THR A 40 10.11 -4.30 -9.19
CA THR A 40 9.88 -3.98 -10.61
C THR A 40 10.11 -5.19 -11.51
N LYS A 41 11.11 -6.02 -11.20
CA LYS A 41 11.46 -7.23 -11.97
C LYS A 41 10.35 -8.27 -11.92
N HIS A 42 9.82 -8.53 -10.73
CA HIS A 42 8.77 -9.53 -10.52
C HIS A 42 7.37 -8.94 -10.57
N LYS A 43 7.25 -7.61 -10.79
CA LYS A 43 5.99 -6.87 -10.84
C LYS A 43 5.11 -7.15 -9.62
N TYR A 44 5.61 -6.91 -8.42
CA TYR A 44 4.80 -7.03 -7.20
C TYR A 44 5.03 -5.88 -6.23
N PHE A 45 4.01 -5.64 -5.41
CA PHE A 45 4.03 -4.73 -4.28
C PHE A 45 3.36 -5.42 -3.10
N GLY A 46 4.09 -5.56 -2.00
CA GLY A 46 3.62 -6.19 -0.78
C GLY A 46 3.68 -5.20 0.38
N VAL A 47 2.63 -5.17 1.19
CA VAL A 47 2.59 -4.49 2.48
C VAL A 47 2.35 -5.54 3.56
N PHE A 48 3.25 -5.60 4.51
CA PHE A 48 3.26 -6.59 5.59
C PHE A 48 3.07 -5.86 6.91
N HIS A 49 2.09 -6.27 7.70
CA HIS A 49 1.86 -5.79 9.05
C HIS A 49 2.39 -6.80 10.05
N PHE A 50 3.23 -6.34 10.97
CA PHE A 50 3.78 -7.16 12.05
C PHE A 50 3.20 -6.80 13.40
N GLU A 51 2.99 -7.84 14.22
CA GLU A 51 2.71 -7.71 15.65
C GLU A 51 3.77 -8.51 16.41
N GLY A 52 4.82 -7.81 16.85
CA GLY A 52 6.05 -8.42 17.33
C GLY A 52 6.71 -9.25 16.22
N ASN A 53 6.96 -10.54 16.47
CA ASN A 53 7.66 -11.41 15.51
C ASN A 53 6.71 -12.14 14.54
N ARG A 54 5.41 -11.77 14.51
CA ARG A 54 4.39 -12.45 13.69
C ARG A 54 3.84 -11.51 12.65
N THR A 55 3.68 -11.99 11.42
CA THR A 55 2.88 -11.30 10.40
C THR A 55 1.41 -11.40 10.80
N LYS A 56 0.80 -10.25 11.09
CA LYS A 56 -0.62 -10.13 11.45
C LYS A 56 -1.50 -10.08 10.21
N GLU A 57 -1.12 -9.26 9.24
CA GLU A 57 -1.83 -9.07 7.98
C GLU A 57 -0.82 -8.93 6.81
N LEU A 58 -1.24 -9.36 5.63
CA LEU A 58 -0.45 -9.29 4.40
C LEU A 58 -1.34 -8.82 3.26
N HIS A 59 -0.95 -7.74 2.61
CA HIS A 59 -1.50 -7.32 1.33
C HIS A 59 -0.43 -7.54 0.26
N LEU A 60 -0.64 -8.46 -0.67
CA LEU A 60 0.27 -8.72 -1.78
C LEU A 60 -0.45 -8.44 -3.10
N ILE A 61 0.05 -7.46 -3.84
CA ILE A 61 -0.49 -7.04 -5.12
C ILE A 61 0.48 -7.43 -6.23
N VAL A 62 -0.06 -8.03 -7.30
CA VAL A 62 0.66 -8.22 -8.55
C VAL A 62 0.51 -6.94 -9.38
N LEU A 63 1.61 -6.22 -9.58
CA LEU A 63 1.65 -4.97 -10.32
C LEU A 63 1.69 -5.21 -11.84
N LEU A 64 0.57 -5.67 -12.40
CA LEU A 64 0.37 -5.60 -13.84
C LEU A 64 0.07 -4.15 -14.21
N ASP A 65 0.71 -3.56 -15.23
CA ASP A 65 0.46 -2.18 -15.71
C ASP A 65 -0.97 -2.03 -16.27
N SER A 66 -1.97 -2.16 -15.41
CA SER A 66 -3.37 -2.44 -15.71
C SER A 66 -4.29 -1.73 -14.73
N GLU A 67 -5.51 -1.47 -15.17
CA GLU A 67 -6.53 -0.81 -14.34
C GLU A 67 -6.90 -1.65 -13.10
N SER A 68 -6.88 -2.98 -13.20
CA SER A 68 -7.12 -3.87 -12.06
C SER A 68 -6.07 -3.68 -10.96
N ALA A 69 -4.78 -3.67 -11.33
CA ALA A 69 -3.71 -3.49 -10.35
C ALA A 69 -3.73 -2.10 -9.72
N LEU A 70 -4.11 -1.06 -10.48
CA LEU A 70 -4.33 0.27 -9.93
C LEU A 70 -5.46 0.25 -8.91
N LYS A 71 -6.58 -0.42 -9.23
CA LYS A 71 -7.71 -0.55 -8.31
C LYS A 71 -7.31 -1.27 -7.02
N GLU A 72 -6.61 -2.40 -7.12
CA GLU A 72 -6.11 -3.16 -5.96
C GLU A 72 -5.15 -2.32 -5.10
N LEU A 73 -4.28 -1.51 -5.72
CA LEU A 73 -3.41 -0.59 -5.01
C LEU A 73 -4.18 0.48 -4.24
N LEU A 74 -5.20 1.08 -4.85
CA LEU A 74 -6.05 2.09 -4.19
C LEU A 74 -6.82 1.47 -3.01
N GLU A 75 -7.36 0.25 -3.16
CA GLU A 75 -8.03 -0.46 -2.06
C GLU A 75 -7.09 -0.74 -0.88
N VAL A 76 -5.82 -1.08 -1.16
CA VAL A 76 -4.81 -1.24 -0.11
C VAL A 76 -4.46 0.08 0.54
N GLU A 77 -4.33 1.17 -0.23
CA GLU A 77 -4.09 2.51 0.31
C GLU A 77 -5.23 2.93 1.26
N ASP A 78 -6.48 2.81 0.83
CA ASP A 78 -7.66 3.13 1.66
C ASP A 78 -7.69 2.30 2.95
N THR A 79 -7.45 0.98 2.85
CA THR A 79 -7.39 0.08 4.01
C THR A 79 -6.30 0.53 5.00
N LEU A 80 -5.12 0.90 4.51
CA LEU A 80 -4.03 1.37 5.37
C LEU A 80 -4.38 2.68 6.07
N ILE A 81 -5.03 3.62 5.38
CA ILE A 81 -5.50 4.89 5.97
C ILE A 81 -6.46 4.61 7.13
N GLU A 82 -7.46 3.74 6.91
CA GLU A 82 -8.43 3.36 7.94
C GLU A 82 -7.74 2.71 9.14
N ARG A 83 -6.85 1.73 8.91
CA ARG A 83 -6.11 1.07 9.98
C ARG A 83 -5.25 2.03 10.78
N ILE A 84 -4.53 2.93 10.09
CA ILE A 84 -3.70 3.95 10.77
C ILE A 84 -4.54 4.86 11.65
N ALA A 85 -5.72 5.28 11.18
CA ALA A 85 -6.65 6.06 11.98
C ALA A 85 -7.11 5.27 13.23
N GLU A 86 -7.56 4.02 13.06
CA GLU A 86 -7.95 3.14 14.18
C GLU A 86 -6.84 2.99 15.23
N PHE A 87 -5.60 2.77 14.79
CA PHE A 87 -4.45 2.64 15.70
C PHE A 87 -4.09 3.94 16.43
N LYS A 88 -4.20 5.08 15.74
CA LYS A 88 -3.97 6.39 16.37
C LYS A 88 -5.02 6.69 17.42
N ASP A 89 -6.28 6.41 17.15
CA ASP A 89 -7.37 6.61 18.10
C ASP A 89 -7.17 5.72 19.34
N GLN A 90 -6.83 4.43 19.15
CA GLN A 90 -6.53 3.50 20.25
C GLN A 90 -5.34 3.96 21.11
N LYS A 91 -4.26 4.47 20.51
CA LYS A 91 -3.13 5.03 21.26
C LYS A 91 -3.48 6.35 21.95
N GLY A 92 -4.31 7.19 21.33
CA GLY A 92 -4.76 8.47 21.88
C GLY A 92 -5.70 8.33 23.07
N GLU A 93 -6.52 7.28 23.11
CA GLU A 93 -7.36 6.93 24.26
C GLU A 93 -6.58 6.32 25.44
N ALA A 94 -5.35 5.84 25.20
CA ALA A 94 -4.49 5.20 26.21
C ALA A 94 -3.53 6.17 26.94
N ALA A 95 -3.57 7.47 26.62
CA ALA A 95 -2.74 8.54 27.20
C ALA A 95 -3.52 9.44 28.16
#